data_AF-A0A662G4G5-F1
#
_entry.id   AF-A0A662G4G5-F1
#
_cell.length_a   1.000
_cell.length_b   1.000
_cell.length_c   1.000
_cell.angle_alpha   90.00
_cell.angle_beta   90.00
_cell.angle_gamma   90.00
#
_symmetry.space_group_name_H-M   'P 1'
#
loop_
_entity.id
_entity.type
_entity.pdbx_description
1 polymer ?
#
loop_
_entity_poly.entity_id
_entity_poly.type
_entity_poly.pdbx_seq_one_letter_code
_entity_poly.pdbx_strand_id
1 'polypeptide(L)'
;MRDSRDFELYTDLRLAGVGMVGVIHATSPIDAIQRFIGRVELGMIPSIIDTVIYIKNGQVKKVYELETTVKVPHGLKEADLARPVVVVKDFLTGEPEYELYVFGERTFVVPIKKKKVLVGEHRIRRTIEKTLRKYLPDESIDLKVTDDGRVIILVDPEYYNYMLGKPRKRIERAGKKLGVMIEFKPRI
;
A
#
# COMPACT_ATOMS: atom_id res chain seq x y z
N MET A 1 -1.41 0.14 27.24
CA MET A 1 -0.89 1.48 26.95
C MET A 1 -1.99 2.32 26.31
N ARG A 2 -2.38 3.41 26.96
CA ARG A 2 -3.49 4.27 26.56
C ARG A 2 -3.08 5.74 26.58
N ASP A 3 -2.47 6.20 27.66
CA ASP A 3 -2.15 7.61 27.89
C ASP A 3 -0.66 7.87 27.66
N SER A 4 -0.25 9.13 27.47
CA SER A 4 1.14 9.48 27.13
C SER A 4 2.17 8.94 28.12
N ARG A 5 1.85 8.92 29.42
CA ARG A 5 2.72 8.36 30.48
C ARG A 5 3.06 6.89 30.26
N ASP A 6 2.14 6.09 29.70
CA ASP A 6 2.40 4.68 29.40
C ASP A 6 3.46 4.56 28.30
N PHE A 7 3.42 5.43 27.30
CA PHE A 7 4.37 5.45 26.19
C PHE A 7 5.75 5.94 26.63
N GLU A 8 5.80 6.95 27.50
CA GLU A 8 7.04 7.43 28.12
C GLU A 8 7.70 6.31 28.93
N LEU A 9 6.97 5.68 29.86
CA LEU A 9 7.50 4.57 30.66
C LEU A 9 7.96 3.39 29.80
N TYR A 10 7.20 3.04 28.76
CA TYR A 10 7.59 1.98 27.83
C TYR A 10 8.89 2.32 27.10
N THR A 11 9.03 3.58 26.67
CA THR A 11 10.21 4.08 25.96
C THR A 11 11.43 4.05 26.88
N ASP A 12 11.30 4.57 28.11
CA ASP A 12 12.39 4.60 29.09
C ASP A 12 12.91 3.21 29.40
N LEU A 13 11.99 2.26 29.66
CA LEU A 13 12.37 0.86 29.94
C LEU A 13 13.04 0.20 28.72
N ARG A 14 12.53 0.41 27.51
CA ARG A 14 13.16 -0.13 26.29
C ARG A 14 14.56 0.44 26.07
N LEU A 15 14.73 1.76 26.23
CA LEU A 15 16.03 2.42 26.08
C LEU A 15 17.02 2.03 27.17
N ALA A 16 16.55 1.66 28.37
CA ALA A 16 17.36 1.05 29.42
C ALA A 16 17.74 -0.43 29.14
N GLY A 17 17.35 -0.99 27.99
CA GLY A 17 17.67 -2.36 27.59
C GLY A 17 16.70 -3.42 28.10
N VAL A 18 15.57 -3.02 28.70
CA VAL A 18 14.55 -3.96 29.18
C VAL A 18 13.70 -4.45 28.00
N GLY A 19 13.45 -5.77 27.94
CA GLY A 19 12.48 -6.34 27.00
C GLY A 19 11.05 -6.00 27.45
N MET A 20 10.25 -5.39 26.59
CA MET A 20 8.89 -4.95 26.94
C MET A 20 7.86 -5.55 25.99
N VAL A 21 6.65 -5.78 26.52
CA VAL A 21 5.46 -6.13 25.74
C VAL A 21 4.37 -5.11 26.02
N GLY A 22 4.01 -4.34 24.99
CA GLY A 22 3.01 -3.29 25.08
C GLY A 22 1.70 -3.71 24.41
N VAL A 23 0.58 -3.61 25.13
CA VAL A 23 -0.75 -3.84 24.55
C VAL A 23 -1.42 -2.51 24.23
N ILE A 24 -1.75 -2.31 22.95
CA ILE A 24 -2.39 -1.10 22.42
C ILE A 24 -3.68 -1.51 21.70
N HIS A 25 -4.78 -0.85 22.03
CA HIS A 25 -6.02 -0.96 21.26
C HIS A 25 -5.92 -0.12 19.98
N ALA A 26 -5.94 -0.78 18.83
CA ALA A 26 -5.81 -0.15 17.51
C ALA A 26 -6.68 -0.88 16.47
N THR A 27 -7.28 -0.11 15.56
CA THR A 27 -8.09 -0.65 14.44
C THR A 27 -7.22 -1.34 13.40
N SER A 28 -6.02 -0.83 13.17
CA SER A 28 -5.00 -1.42 12.31
C SER A 28 -3.64 -1.41 12.99
N PRO A 29 -2.71 -2.31 12.61
CA PRO A 29 -1.37 -2.34 13.19
C PRO A 29 -0.57 -1.05 12.98
N ILE A 30 -0.81 -0.32 11.87
CA ILE A 30 -0.09 0.94 11.61
C ILE A 30 -0.54 2.05 12.58
N ASP A 31 -1.81 2.04 13.00
CA ASP A 31 -2.32 3.01 14.00
C ASP A 31 -1.59 2.85 15.34
N ALA A 32 -1.16 1.63 15.70
CA ALA A 32 -0.40 1.39 16.91
C ALA A 32 1.01 2.01 16.84
N ILE A 33 1.69 1.89 15.69
CA ILE A 33 3.00 2.51 15.44
C ILE A 33 2.88 4.03 15.44
N GLN A 34 1.83 4.57 14.82
CA GLN A 34 1.59 6.02 14.75
C GLN A 34 1.44 6.68 16.13
N ARG A 35 1.06 5.93 17.17
CA ARG A 35 1.03 6.48 18.54
C ARG A 35 2.41 6.81 19.10
N PHE A 36 3.49 6.28 18.55
CA PHE A 36 4.85 6.67 18.96
C PHE A 36 5.31 7.96 18.25
N ILE A 37 4.71 8.31 17.12
CA ILE A 37 5.04 9.53 16.38
C ILE A 37 4.73 10.77 17.22
N GLY A 38 5.71 11.68 17.32
CA GLY A 38 5.60 12.91 18.11
C GLY A 38 5.84 12.72 19.60
N ARG A 39 5.96 11.47 20.08
CA ARG A 39 6.42 11.15 21.44
C ARG A 39 7.91 10.82 21.46
N VAL A 40 8.40 10.22 20.37
CA VAL A 40 9.81 9.86 20.19
C VAL A 40 10.28 10.27 18.80
N GLU A 41 11.58 10.49 18.66
CA GLU A 41 12.18 10.78 17.36
C GLU A 41 12.00 9.58 16.42
N LEU A 42 11.74 9.87 15.14
CA LEU A 42 11.44 8.84 14.15
C LEU A 42 12.53 7.76 14.08
N GLY A 43 13.80 8.16 14.09
CA GLY A 43 14.94 7.24 14.02
C GLY A 43 15.07 6.31 15.24
N MET A 44 14.48 6.66 16.38
CA MET A 44 14.48 5.84 17.59
C MET A 44 13.35 4.82 17.62
N ILE A 45 12.34 4.93 16.75
CA ILE A 45 11.17 4.05 16.77
C ILE A 45 11.57 2.58 16.71
N PRO A 46 12.42 2.10 15.78
CA PRO A 46 12.80 0.68 15.74
C PRO A 46 13.56 0.19 16.96
N SER A 47 14.29 1.07 17.66
CA SER A 47 14.98 0.72 18.92
C SER A 47 14.01 0.54 20.10
N ILE A 48 12.82 1.16 20.01
CA ILE A 48 11.79 1.08 21.06
C ILE A 48 10.77 -0.01 20.72
N ILE A 49 10.30 -0.03 19.48
CA ILE A 49 9.36 -1.00 18.94
C ILE A 49 9.87 -1.58 17.61
N ASP A 50 10.46 -2.76 17.67
CA ASP A 50 10.91 -3.52 16.49
C ASP A 50 9.79 -4.38 15.89
N THR A 51 8.89 -4.93 16.72
CA THR A 51 7.87 -5.91 16.30
C THR A 51 6.46 -5.50 16.73
N VAL A 52 5.49 -5.59 15.81
CA VAL A 52 4.06 -5.33 16.10
C VAL A 52 3.22 -6.53 15.70
N ILE A 53 2.52 -7.11 16.67
CA ILE A 53 1.64 -8.27 16.48
C ILE A 53 0.18 -7.80 16.49
N TYR A 54 -0.52 -7.97 15.38
CA TYR A 54 -1.93 -7.62 15.27
C TYR A 54 -2.82 -8.84 15.50
N ILE A 55 -3.67 -8.77 16.53
CA ILE A 55 -4.63 -9.81 16.87
C ILE A 55 -6.02 -9.40 16.39
N LYS A 56 -6.69 -10.28 15.64
CA LYS A 56 -8.07 -10.11 15.20
C LYS A 56 -8.84 -11.42 15.41
N ASN A 57 -10.00 -11.34 16.06
CA ASN A 57 -10.85 -12.50 16.35
C ASN A 57 -10.09 -13.65 17.04
N GLY A 58 -9.22 -13.32 18.00
CA GLY A 58 -8.42 -14.30 18.74
C GLY A 58 -7.24 -14.92 17.97
N GLN A 59 -6.96 -14.47 16.75
CA GLN A 59 -5.86 -15.00 15.93
C GLN A 59 -4.86 -13.90 15.57
N VAL A 60 -3.57 -14.26 15.47
CA VAL A 60 -2.53 -13.38 14.92
C VAL A 60 -2.80 -13.21 13.43
N LYS A 61 -3.23 -12.01 13.04
CA LYS A 61 -3.64 -11.70 11.68
C LYS A 61 -2.50 -11.14 10.82
N LYS A 62 -1.56 -10.43 11.45
CA LYS A 62 -0.43 -9.76 10.80
C LYS A 62 0.69 -9.56 11.81
N VAL A 63 1.94 -9.68 11.39
CA VAL A 63 3.12 -9.32 12.18
C VAL A 63 3.93 -8.35 11.33
N TYR A 64 4.26 -7.20 11.91
CA TYR A 64 5.16 -6.24 11.29
C TYR A 64 6.49 -6.20 12.00
N GLU A 65 7.53 -5.98 11.20
CA GLU A 65 8.88 -5.61 11.63
C GLU A 65 9.14 -4.16 11.21
N LEU A 66 9.83 -3.40 12.06
CA LEU A 66 10.25 -2.03 11.80
C LEU A 66 11.78 -1.99 11.68
N GLU A 67 12.29 -1.31 10.66
CA GLU A 67 13.73 -1.10 10.46
C GLU A 67 14.01 0.34 10.02
N THR A 68 15.10 0.93 10.50
CA THR A 68 15.60 2.23 10.02
C THR A 68 16.53 2.01 8.82
N THR A 69 16.26 2.68 7.71
CA THR A 69 17.13 2.68 6.53
C THR A 69 17.33 4.10 6.01
N VAL A 70 18.45 4.36 5.32
CA VAL A 70 18.71 5.64 4.66
C VAL A 70 18.44 5.47 3.17
N LYS A 71 17.39 6.11 2.66
CA LYS A 71 17.00 6.03 1.25
C LYS A 71 16.22 7.27 0.81
N VAL A 72 15.94 7.36 -0.49
CA VAL A 72 14.95 8.30 -1.03
C VAL A 72 13.56 7.75 -0.68
N PRO A 73 12.74 8.48 0.09
CA PRO A 73 11.40 8.02 0.46
C PRO A 73 10.49 7.84 -0.76
N HIS A 74 9.55 6.91 -0.67
CA HIS A 74 8.57 6.66 -1.72
C HIS A 74 7.73 7.91 -2.00
N GLY A 75 7.62 8.30 -3.27
CA GLY A 75 6.85 9.46 -3.70
C GLY A 75 7.64 10.77 -3.84
N LEU A 76 8.93 10.79 -3.48
CA LEU A 76 9.84 11.91 -3.75
C LEU A 76 10.75 11.59 -4.95
N LYS A 77 11.21 12.62 -5.66
CA LYS A 77 12.17 12.50 -6.79
C LYS A 77 13.60 12.64 -6.27
N GLU A 78 14.56 12.11 -7.02
CA GLU A 78 15.99 11.97 -6.69
C GLU A 78 16.73 13.25 -6.26
N ALA A 79 16.15 14.44 -6.45
CA ALA A 79 16.77 15.71 -6.02
C ALA A 79 16.72 15.94 -4.50
N ASP A 80 15.95 15.15 -3.76
CA ASP A 80 15.86 15.22 -2.31
C ASP A 80 16.92 14.31 -1.66
N LEU A 81 17.84 14.90 -0.88
CA LEU A 81 18.88 14.18 -0.13
C LEU A 81 18.30 12.96 0.59
N ALA A 82 19.03 11.83 0.50
CA ALA A 82 18.70 10.61 1.22
C ALA A 82 18.54 10.91 2.71
N ARG A 83 17.50 10.35 3.32
CA ARG A 83 17.14 10.65 4.71
C ARG A 83 16.83 9.36 5.47
N PRO A 84 16.85 9.41 6.81
CA PRO A 84 16.38 8.31 7.64
C PRO A 84 14.88 8.07 7.38
N VAL A 85 14.55 6.84 7.02
CA VAL A 85 13.19 6.33 6.80
C VAL A 85 13.02 5.10 7.67
N VAL A 86 11.91 5.04 8.41
CA VAL A 86 11.51 3.80 9.09
C VAL A 86 10.62 3.02 8.15
N VAL A 87 11.04 1.81 7.80
CA VAL A 87 10.31 0.90 6.92
C VAL A 87 9.58 -0.12 7.78
N VAL A 88 8.28 -0.23 7.57
CA VAL A 88 7.41 -1.25 8.20
C VAL A 88 7.17 -2.34 7.17
N LYS A 89 7.62 -3.55 7.47
CA LYS A 89 7.55 -4.72 6.58
C LYS A 89 6.74 -5.82 7.22
N ASP A 90 6.06 -6.60 6.37
CA ASP A 90 5.44 -7.85 6.81
C ASP A 90 6.55 -8.83 7.23
N PHE A 91 6.50 -9.30 8.47
CA PHE A 91 7.52 -10.19 9.02
C PHE A 91 7.59 -11.54 8.29
N LEU A 92 6.46 -12.04 7.79
CA LEU A 92 6.40 -13.34 7.12
C LEU A 92 6.91 -13.26 5.68
N THR A 93 6.65 -12.16 4.97
CA THR A 93 7.05 -12.02 3.56
C THR A 93 8.32 -11.20 3.36
N GLY A 94 8.74 -10.43 4.36
CA GLY A 94 9.83 -9.44 4.24
C GLY A 94 9.48 -8.23 3.36
N GLU A 95 8.26 -8.16 2.81
CA GLU A 95 7.89 -7.11 1.89
C GLU A 95 7.51 -5.83 2.64
N PRO A 96 8.08 -4.67 2.27
CA PRO A 96 7.80 -3.41 2.94
C PRO A 96 6.40 -2.91 2.55
N GLU A 97 5.59 -2.53 3.54
CA GLU A 97 4.20 -2.11 3.34
C GLU A 97 3.99 -0.63 3.63
N TYR A 98 4.77 -0.06 4.56
CA TYR A 98 4.72 1.37 4.90
C TYR A 98 6.13 1.96 5.09
N GLU A 99 6.25 3.24 4.80
CA GLU A 99 7.41 4.08 5.10
C GLU A 99 6.98 5.23 6.00
N LEU A 100 7.78 5.50 7.02
CA LEU A 100 7.66 6.69 7.84
C LEU A 100 8.88 7.55 7.60
N TYR A 101 8.66 8.83 7.32
CA TYR A 101 9.74 9.80 7.12
C TYR A 101 9.30 11.20 7.55
N VAL A 102 10.29 12.03 7.87
CA VAL A 102 10.07 13.45 8.18
C VAL A 102 10.23 14.28 6.91
N PHE A 103 9.28 15.18 6.68
CA PHE A 103 9.34 16.20 5.62
C PHE A 103 8.92 17.55 6.22
N GLY A 104 9.85 18.50 6.25
CA GLY A 104 9.70 19.72 7.04
C GLY A 104 9.62 19.38 8.53
N GLU A 105 8.57 19.84 9.20
CA GLU A 105 8.30 19.59 10.63
C GLU A 105 7.26 18.49 10.85
N ARG A 106 6.83 17.80 9.79
CA ARG A 106 5.76 16.79 9.86
C ARG A 106 6.30 15.39 9.56
N THR A 107 5.81 14.42 10.32
CA THR A 107 6.05 13.00 10.05
C THR A 107 4.95 12.46 9.15
N PHE A 108 5.33 11.84 8.05
CA PHE A 108 4.44 11.19 7.11
C PHE A 108 4.49 9.67 7.30
N VAL A 109 3.34 9.02 7.12
CA VAL A 109 3.23 7.56 7.05
C VAL A 109 2.65 7.21 5.68
N VAL A 110 3.48 6.65 4.82
CA VAL A 110 3.18 6.42 3.41
C VAL A 110 3.12 4.92 3.14
N PRO A 111 1.99 4.38 2.65
CA PRO A 111 1.94 2.99 2.20
C PRO A 111 2.79 2.81 0.93
N ILE A 112 3.73 1.86 0.94
CA ILE A 112 4.61 1.52 -0.19
C ILE A 112 3.90 0.56 -1.14
N LYS A 113 3.21 -0.43 -0.57
CA LYS A 113 2.25 -1.20 -1.33
C LYS A 113 1.06 -0.30 -1.55
N LYS A 114 0.92 0.15 -2.80
CA LYS A 114 -0.38 0.46 -3.38
C LYS A 114 -1.35 -0.57 -2.84
N LYS A 115 -2.38 -0.14 -2.10
CA LYS A 115 -3.48 -1.00 -1.67
C LYS A 115 -3.79 -1.89 -2.85
N LYS A 116 -3.41 -3.16 -2.77
CA LYS A 116 -3.91 -4.16 -3.69
C LYS A 116 -5.39 -4.15 -3.35
N VAL A 117 -6.18 -3.41 -4.13
CA VAL A 117 -7.63 -3.23 -3.97
C VAL A 117 -8.25 -4.57 -4.36
N LEU A 118 -7.89 -5.65 -3.66
CA LEU A 118 -8.10 -7.03 -4.08
C LEU A 118 -9.58 -7.39 -4.17
N VAL A 119 -10.46 -6.65 -3.48
CA VAL A 119 -11.91 -6.90 -3.56
C VAL A 119 -12.55 -6.16 -4.76
N GLY A 120 -12.00 -5.01 -5.15
CA GLY A 120 -12.48 -4.23 -6.30
C GLY A 120 -11.83 -4.67 -7.61
N GLU A 121 -10.51 -4.80 -7.64
CA GLU A 121 -9.72 -5.11 -8.83
C GLU A 121 -10.07 -6.46 -9.43
N HIS A 122 -10.21 -7.53 -8.63
CA HIS A 122 -10.63 -8.83 -9.16
C HIS A 122 -12.04 -8.78 -9.75
N ARG A 123 -12.96 -8.01 -9.14
CA ARG A 123 -14.32 -7.84 -9.65
C ARG A 123 -14.32 -7.01 -10.93
N ILE A 124 -13.54 -5.93 -10.97
CA ILE A 124 -13.39 -5.03 -12.12
C ILE A 124 -12.74 -5.78 -13.28
N ARG A 125 -11.59 -6.41 -13.05
CA ARG A 125 -10.86 -7.24 -14.02
C ARG A 125 -11.74 -8.35 -14.58
N ARG A 126 -12.38 -9.15 -13.73
CA ARG A 126 -13.26 -10.25 -14.17
C ARG A 126 -14.47 -9.75 -14.98
N THR A 127 -15.02 -8.58 -14.63
CA THR A 127 -16.18 -8.01 -15.36
C THR A 127 -15.76 -7.44 -16.72
N ILE A 128 -14.63 -6.74 -16.76
CA ILE A 128 -14.06 -6.17 -17.98
C ILE A 128 -13.60 -7.28 -18.93
N GLU A 129 -12.89 -8.29 -18.42
CA GLU A 129 -12.43 -9.45 -19.17
C GLU A 129 -13.60 -10.25 -19.75
N LYS A 130 -14.65 -10.54 -18.97
CA LYS A 130 -15.89 -11.16 -19.48
C LYS A 130 -16.59 -10.34 -20.56
N THR A 131 -16.47 -9.02 -20.51
CA THR A 131 -17.07 -8.13 -21.51
C THR A 131 -16.23 -8.10 -22.77
N LEU A 132 -14.90 -8.12 -22.63
CA LEU A 132 -13.91 -8.14 -23.71
C LEU A 132 -13.89 -9.45 -24.49
N ARG A 133 -14.06 -10.59 -23.80
CA ARG A 133 -14.21 -11.93 -24.42
C ARG A 133 -15.33 -12.05 -25.45
N LYS A 134 -16.30 -11.14 -25.43
CA LYS A 134 -17.39 -11.10 -26.42
C LYS A 134 -16.96 -10.49 -27.76
N TYR A 135 -15.79 -9.85 -27.79
CA TYR A 135 -15.31 -9.06 -28.92
C TYR A 135 -13.91 -9.48 -29.38
N LEU A 136 -13.11 -10.09 -28.51
CA LEU A 136 -11.72 -10.46 -28.77
C LEU A 136 -11.40 -11.84 -28.18
N PRO A 137 -10.49 -12.60 -28.82
CA PRO A 137 -9.85 -13.77 -28.21
C PRO A 137 -9.07 -13.41 -26.93
N ASP A 138 -8.97 -14.35 -25.98
CA ASP A 138 -8.27 -14.13 -24.70
C ASP A 138 -6.78 -13.79 -24.87
N GLU A 139 -6.14 -14.30 -25.94
CA GLU A 139 -4.71 -14.14 -26.19
C GLU A 139 -4.32 -12.72 -26.66
N SER A 140 -5.28 -11.96 -27.20
CA SER A 140 -5.06 -10.64 -27.78
C SER A 140 -5.29 -9.47 -26.80
N ILE A 141 -5.41 -9.76 -25.49
CA ILE A 141 -5.77 -8.77 -24.47
C ILE A 141 -4.83 -8.87 -23.27
N ASP A 142 -4.22 -7.74 -22.89
CA ASP A 142 -3.59 -7.57 -21.58
C ASP A 142 -4.25 -6.40 -20.81
N LEU A 143 -4.55 -6.64 -19.53
CA LEU A 143 -5.29 -5.70 -18.68
C LEU A 143 -4.42 -5.22 -17.52
N LYS A 144 -4.13 -3.92 -17.52
CA LYS A 144 -3.38 -3.25 -16.44
C LYS A 144 -4.30 -2.28 -15.71
N VAL A 145 -4.60 -2.57 -14.45
CA VAL A 145 -5.34 -1.65 -13.57
C VAL A 145 -4.33 -0.77 -12.83
N THR A 146 -4.46 0.54 -12.94
CA THR A 146 -3.63 1.52 -12.23
C THR A 146 -4.35 2.03 -10.98
N ASP A 147 -3.57 2.48 -10.01
CA ASP A 147 -4.02 2.78 -8.64
C ASP A 147 -4.87 4.04 -8.50
N ASP A 148 -4.90 4.86 -9.54
CA ASP A 148 -5.77 6.01 -9.72
C ASP A 148 -7.13 5.64 -10.33
N GLY A 149 -7.47 4.34 -10.37
CA GLY A 149 -8.74 3.86 -10.88
C GLY A 149 -8.84 3.87 -12.40
N ARG A 150 -7.70 3.88 -13.11
CA ARG A 150 -7.69 3.68 -14.57
C ARG A 150 -7.43 2.22 -14.91
N VAL A 151 -7.98 1.77 -16.03
CA VAL A 151 -7.79 0.42 -16.57
C VAL A 151 -7.27 0.60 -17.98
N ILE A 152 -6.00 0.23 -18.18
CA ILE A 152 -5.34 0.21 -19.48
C ILE A 152 -5.58 -1.17 -20.10
N ILE A 153 -6.24 -1.17 -21.24
CA ILE A 153 -6.49 -2.36 -22.05
C ILE A 153 -5.50 -2.32 -23.21
N LEU A 154 -4.54 -3.23 -23.17
CA LEU A 154 -3.59 -3.48 -24.25
C LEU A 154 -4.23 -4.48 -25.21
N VAL A 155 -4.35 -4.08 -26.47
CA VAL A 155 -4.96 -4.87 -27.54
C VAL A 155 -3.95 -5.05 -28.65
N ASP A 156 -3.87 -6.24 -29.24
CA ASP A 156 -3.00 -6.47 -30.39
C ASP A 156 -3.33 -5.48 -31.53
N PRO A 157 -2.33 -5.00 -32.28
CA PRO A 157 -2.51 -3.98 -33.33
C PRO A 157 -3.59 -4.34 -34.36
N GLU A 158 -3.74 -5.63 -34.68
CA GLU A 158 -4.72 -6.17 -35.61
C GLU A 158 -6.17 -5.89 -35.19
N TYR A 159 -6.43 -5.86 -33.88
CA TYR A 159 -7.75 -5.65 -33.31
C TYR A 159 -7.95 -4.23 -32.74
N TYR A 160 -6.89 -3.42 -32.65
CA TYR A 160 -6.95 -2.07 -32.08
C TYR A 160 -7.98 -1.18 -32.81
N ASN A 161 -7.96 -1.20 -34.14
CA ASN A 161 -8.89 -0.40 -34.96
C ASN A 161 -10.36 -0.82 -34.79
N TYR A 162 -10.61 -2.12 -34.64
CA TYR A 162 -11.95 -2.66 -34.36
C TYR A 162 -12.44 -2.21 -32.96
N MET A 163 -11.53 -2.13 -32.00
CA MET A 163 -11.84 -1.75 -30.63
C MET A 163 -12.18 -0.27 -30.48
N LEU A 164 -11.71 0.62 -31.36
CA LEU A 164 -12.03 2.06 -31.33
C LEU A 164 -13.50 2.40 -31.67
N GLY A 165 -14.28 1.43 -32.18
CA GLY A 165 -15.67 1.62 -32.60
C GLY A 165 -16.73 1.38 -31.52
N LYS A 166 -17.76 0.60 -31.86
CA LYS A 166 -18.86 0.23 -30.93
C LYS A 166 -18.39 -0.50 -29.66
N PRO A 167 -17.34 -1.36 -29.69
CA PRO A 167 -16.83 -2.03 -28.49
C PRO A 167 -16.33 -1.06 -27.41
N ARG A 168 -15.56 -0.03 -27.77
CA ARG A 168 -15.09 1.02 -26.85
C ARG A 168 -16.20 1.63 -26.02
N LYS A 169 -17.29 2.08 -26.66
CA LYS A 169 -18.42 2.72 -25.97
C LYS A 169 -19.10 1.78 -24.96
N ARG A 170 -19.14 0.47 -25.23
CA ARG A 170 -19.72 -0.51 -24.29
C ARG A 170 -18.81 -0.77 -23.11
N ILE A 171 -17.51 -0.86 -23.34
CA ILE A 171 -16.52 -1.11 -22.31
C ILE A 171 -16.39 0.13 -21.40
N GLU A 172 -16.33 1.34 -21.96
CA GLU A 172 -16.35 2.60 -21.20
C GLU A 172 -17.60 2.73 -20.32
N ARG A 173 -18.79 2.31 -20.80
CA ARG A 173 -20.01 2.26 -19.97
C ARG A 173 -19.91 1.24 -18.82
N ALA A 174 -19.27 0.10 -19.05
CA ALA A 174 -19.02 -0.89 -18.00
C ALA A 174 -18.03 -0.34 -16.96
N GLY A 175 -16.98 0.36 -17.41
CA GLY A 175 -16.02 1.05 -16.54
C GLY A 175 -16.67 2.14 -15.68
N LYS A 176 -17.53 2.98 -16.28
CA LYS A 176 -18.29 4.01 -15.54
C LYS A 176 -19.17 3.44 -14.45
N LYS A 177 -19.83 2.30 -14.67
CA LYS A 177 -20.63 1.60 -13.64
C LYS A 177 -19.77 1.05 -12.49
N LEU A 178 -18.49 0.83 -12.74
CA LEU A 178 -17.52 0.29 -11.79
C LEU A 178 -16.63 1.38 -11.17
N GLY A 179 -16.85 2.66 -11.52
CA GLY A 179 -16.07 3.78 -11.00
C GLY A 179 -14.64 3.85 -11.54
N VAL A 180 -14.37 3.23 -12.70
CA VAL A 180 -13.03 3.21 -13.32
C VAL A 180 -13.01 3.87 -14.69
N MET A 181 -11.89 4.53 -15.00
CA MET A 181 -11.62 5.13 -16.31
C MET A 181 -10.92 4.10 -17.21
N ILE A 182 -11.32 3.96 -18.47
CA ILE A 182 -10.75 2.94 -19.36
C ILE A 182 -9.96 3.60 -20.48
N GLU A 183 -8.75 3.13 -20.71
CA GLU A 183 -7.84 3.59 -21.77
C GLU A 183 -7.44 2.40 -22.66
N PHE A 184 -7.47 2.59 -23.97
CA PHE A 184 -7.08 1.56 -24.95
C PHE A 184 -5.72 1.90 -25.54
N LYS A 185 -4.79 0.95 -25.50
CA LYS A 185 -3.46 1.08 -26.11
C LYS A 185 -3.16 -0.13 -27.01
N PRO A 186 -2.45 0.07 -28.14
CA PRO A 186 -1.92 -1.05 -28.88
C PRO A 186 -0.83 -1.73 -28.05
N ARG A 187 -0.81 -3.07 -28.08
CA ARG A 187 0.29 -3.86 -27.54
C ARG A 187 1.47 -3.72 -28.51
N ILE A 188 2.58 -3.15 -28.02
CA ILE A 188 3.84 -3.00 -28.75
C ILE A 188 4.64 -4.30 -28.60
#